data_AF-A0A976L3I2-F1
#
_entry.id   AF-A0A976L3I2-F1
#
_cell.length_a   1.000
_cell.length_b   1.000
_cell.length_c   1.000
_cell.angle_alpha   90.00
_cell.angle_beta   90.00
_cell.angle_gamma   90.00
#
_symmetry.space_group_name_H-M   'P 1'
#
loop_
_entity.id
_entity.type
_entity.pdbx_description
1 polymer ?
#
loop_
_entity_poly.entity_id
_entity_poly.type
_entity_poly.pdbx_seq_one_letter_code
_entity_poly.pdbx_strand_id
1 'polypeptide(L)'
;MKKEYDEQYETNLITLPLMKVGARINLKNKAAITRWLANNGISYHKQASKTVVYKIDFDLHFEKPFVLALKRKHPQKWKEMYRAVCSDDRLFNIMMINMDEEVAPLPATKVIPLSNEDKKIFKDLS
;
A
#
# COMPACT_ATOMS: atom_id res chain seq x y z
N MET A 1 -25.44 -30.18 -10.56
CA MET A 1 -25.89 -28.94 -9.87
C MET A 1 -25.53 -29.03 -8.39
N LYS A 2 -24.43 -28.40 -7.97
CA LYS A 2 -24.12 -27.90 -6.62
C LYS A 2 -22.68 -27.35 -6.61
N LYS A 3 -22.58 -26.03 -6.83
CA LYS A 3 -21.59 -25.05 -6.30
C LYS A 3 -20.12 -25.45 -6.49
N GLU A 4 -19.32 -24.94 -7.44
CA GLU A 4 -19.04 -23.53 -7.77
C GLU A 4 -19.10 -22.62 -6.54
N TYR A 5 -18.18 -22.80 -5.60
CA TYR A 5 -17.80 -21.80 -4.60
C TYR A 5 -16.44 -22.22 -4.01
N ASP A 6 -15.36 -21.75 -4.62
CA ASP A 6 -14.13 -21.42 -3.90
C ASP A 6 -13.61 -20.13 -4.53
N GLU A 7 -14.22 -19.03 -4.07
CA GLU A 7 -13.78 -17.68 -4.36
C GLU A 7 -12.33 -17.53 -3.89
N GLN A 8 -11.46 -17.07 -4.80
CA GLN A 8 -10.09 -16.65 -4.50
C GLN A 8 -10.11 -15.52 -3.45
N TYR A 9 -9.92 -15.86 -2.19
CA TYR A 9 -9.60 -14.88 -1.15
C TYR A 9 -8.08 -14.69 -1.05
N GLU A 10 -7.43 -14.22 -2.12
CA GLU A 10 -6.07 -13.68 -2.02
C GLU A 10 -6.11 -12.16 -1.82
N THR A 11 -6.47 -11.75 -0.60
CA THR A 11 -6.06 -10.43 -0.10
C THR A 11 -5.00 -10.64 0.97
N ASN A 12 -3.84 -11.15 0.55
CA ASN A 12 -2.71 -11.39 1.45
C ASN A 12 -2.09 -10.05 1.87
N LEU A 13 -2.65 -9.44 2.92
CA LEU A 13 -1.97 -8.36 3.64
C LEU A 13 -0.60 -8.89 4.10
N ILE A 14 0.47 -8.29 3.58
CA ILE A 14 1.83 -8.74 3.85
C ILE A 14 2.20 -8.35 5.28
N THR A 15 2.61 -9.35 6.07
CA THR A 15 3.09 -9.13 7.43
C THR A 15 4.61 -9.29 7.52
N LEU A 16 5.25 -8.45 8.33
CA LEU A 16 6.66 -8.53 8.70
C LEU A 16 6.80 -9.17 10.09
N PRO A 17 7.65 -10.20 10.25
CA PRO A 17 8.03 -10.68 11.57
C PRO A 17 8.71 -9.57 12.38
N LEU A 18 8.45 -9.52 13.69
CA LEU A 18 8.99 -8.51 14.60
C LEU A 18 10.52 -8.34 14.49
N MET A 19 11.26 -9.43 14.27
CA MET A 19 12.73 -9.35 14.12
C MET A 19 13.17 -8.69 12.81
N LYS A 20 12.39 -8.82 11.72
CA LYS A 20 12.66 -8.09 10.46
C LYS A 20 12.41 -6.60 10.62
N VAL A 21 11.37 -6.24 11.38
CA VAL A 21 11.11 -4.85 11.80
C VAL A 21 12.30 -4.31 12.59
N GLY A 22 12.76 -5.07 13.59
CA GLY A 22 13.94 -4.73 14.38
C GLY A 22 15.19 -4.48 13.53
N ALA A 23 15.46 -5.34 12.54
CA ALA A 23 16.58 -5.14 11.63
C ALA A 23 16.49 -3.83 10.82
N ARG A 24 15.28 -3.42 10.40
CA ARG A 24 15.05 -2.16 9.68
C ARG A 24 15.27 -0.92 10.54
N ILE A 25 14.95 -0.99 11.83
CA ILE A 25 15.10 0.12 12.78
C ILE A 25 16.36 0.01 13.65
N ASN A 26 17.26 -0.92 13.31
CA ASN A 26 18.49 -1.21 14.03
C ASN A 26 18.31 -1.56 15.53
N LEU A 27 17.24 -2.29 15.86
CA LEU A 27 16.97 -2.80 17.20
C LEU A 27 16.97 -4.33 17.22
N LYS A 28 17.64 -4.92 18.21
CA LYS A 28 17.74 -6.38 18.39
C LYS A 28 16.82 -6.94 19.48
N ASN A 29 16.44 -6.11 20.44
CA ASN A 29 15.63 -6.54 21.59
C ASN A 29 14.13 -6.43 21.28
N LYS A 30 13.37 -7.53 21.45
CA LYS A 30 11.93 -7.57 21.22
C LYS A 30 11.16 -6.49 21.98
N ALA A 31 11.45 -6.27 23.26
CA ALA A 31 10.80 -5.26 24.07
C ALA A 31 11.11 -3.83 23.61
N ALA A 32 12.33 -3.60 23.11
CA ALA A 32 12.70 -2.32 22.52
C ALA A 32 11.96 -2.08 21.19
N ILE A 33 11.84 -3.12 20.36
CA ILE A 33 11.11 -3.06 19.08
C ILE A 33 9.63 -2.76 19.32
N THR A 34 8.97 -3.48 20.24
CA THR A 34 7.53 -3.25 20.52
C THR A 34 7.28 -1.88 21.13
N ARG A 35 8.18 -1.39 22.00
CA ARG A 35 8.10 -0.02 22.53
C ARG A 35 8.26 1.03 21.43
N TRP A 36 9.21 0.82 20.52
CA TRP A 36 9.40 1.72 19.38
C TRP A 36 8.15 1.75 18.48
N LEU A 37 7.56 0.58 18.18
CA LEU A 37 6.32 0.50 17.40
C LEU A 37 5.17 1.25 18.09
N ALA A 38 4.96 1.02 19.38
CA ALA A 38 3.91 1.69 20.16
C ALA A 38 4.09 3.23 20.19
N ASN A 39 5.32 3.71 20.38
CA ASN A 39 5.63 5.14 20.38
C ASN A 39 5.39 5.80 19.01
N ASN A 40 5.39 5.02 17.94
CA ASN A 40 5.15 5.49 16.57
C ASN A 40 3.73 5.18 16.06
N GLY A 41 2.85 4.68 16.93
CA GLY A 41 1.46 4.37 16.58
C GLY A 41 1.31 3.17 15.64
N ILE A 42 2.32 2.30 15.52
CA ILE A 42 2.28 1.13 14.64
C ILE A 42 1.82 -0.08 15.45
N SER A 43 0.73 -0.70 15.02
CA SER A 43 0.18 -1.89 15.68
C SER A 43 1.00 -3.15 15.37
N TYR A 44 1.10 -4.04 16.35
CA TYR A 44 1.65 -5.38 16.17
C TYR A 44 0.65 -6.42 16.66
N HIS A 45 0.65 -7.57 16.00
CA HIS A 45 -0.34 -8.62 16.20
C HIS A 45 0.35 -9.94 16.56
N LYS A 46 -0.31 -10.74 17.39
CA LYS A 46 0.09 -12.13 17.62
C LYS A 46 -0.60 -13.00 16.57
N GLN A 47 0.18 -13.66 15.74
CA GLN A 47 -0.28 -14.64 14.77
C GLN A 47 0.38 -15.98 15.09
N ALA A 48 -0.40 -16.90 15.69
CA ALA A 48 0.11 -18.12 16.31
C ALA A 48 1.28 -17.82 17.28
N SER A 49 2.44 -18.43 17.07
CA SER A 49 3.64 -18.25 17.89
C SER A 49 4.48 -17.02 17.52
N LYS A 50 4.08 -16.25 16.51
CA LYS A 50 4.88 -15.13 15.98
C LYS A 50 4.21 -13.79 16.28
N THR A 51 5.03 -12.80 16.62
CA THR A 51 4.61 -11.40 16.62
C THR A 51 4.93 -10.81 15.26
N VAL A 52 3.93 -10.20 14.64
CA VAL A 52 4.00 -9.65 13.29
C VAL A 52 3.47 -8.21 13.26
N VAL A 53 3.89 -7.46 12.25
CA VAL A 53 3.44 -6.09 11.95
C VAL A 53 2.96 -6.08 10.50
N TYR A 54 1.88 -5.38 10.18
CA TYR A 54 1.52 -5.21 8.78
C TYR A 54 2.58 -4.36 8.07
N LYS A 55 3.11 -4.88 6.96
CA LYS A 55 4.16 -4.21 6.18
C LYS A 55 3.70 -2.81 5.76
N ILE A 56 2.43 -2.68 5.38
CA ILE A 56 1.86 -1.43 4.88
C ILE A 56 1.90 -0.33 5.94
N ASP A 57 1.56 -0.62 7.19
CA ASP A 57 1.58 0.36 8.28
C ASP A 57 3.00 0.80 8.60
N PHE A 58 3.93 -0.16 8.57
CA PHE A 58 5.35 0.10 8.80
C PHE A 58 5.94 0.98 7.69
N ASP A 59 5.72 0.62 6.43
CA ASP A 59 6.24 1.38 5.29
C ASP A 59 5.61 2.78 5.19
N LEU A 60 4.30 2.89 5.47
CA LEU A 60 3.60 4.18 5.54
C LEU A 60 4.27 5.13 6.54
N HIS A 61 4.60 4.62 7.73
CA HIS A 61 5.31 5.41 8.73
C HIS A 61 6.69 5.90 8.25
N PHE A 62 7.45 5.04 7.57
CA PHE A 62 8.78 5.37 7.05
C PHE A 62 8.76 6.35 5.87
N GLU A 63 7.78 6.23 4.98
CA GLU A 63 7.70 7.08 3.80
C GLU A 63 7.05 8.43 4.08
N LYS A 64 6.20 8.55 5.11
CA LYS A 64 5.47 9.79 5.42
C LYS A 64 6.40 11.01 5.59
N PRO A 65 7.53 10.96 6.32
CA PRO A 65 8.46 12.09 6.39
C PRO A 65 9.03 12.52 5.04
N PHE A 66 9.33 11.55 4.16
CA PHE A 66 9.82 11.83 2.81
C PHE A 66 8.75 12.52 1.97
N VAL A 67 7.51 12.01 2.02
CA VAL A 67 6.38 12.60 1.29
C VAL A 67 6.05 14.00 1.79
N LEU A 68 6.06 14.23 3.11
CA LEU A 68 5.89 15.57 3.69
C LEU A 68 6.99 16.54 3.22
N ALA A 69 8.24 16.07 3.12
CA ALA A 69 9.33 16.87 2.60
C ALA A 69 9.17 17.19 1.11
N LEU A 70 8.68 16.24 0.30
CA LEU A 70 8.33 16.47 -1.10
C LEU A 70 7.21 17.50 -1.23
N LYS A 71 6.12 17.36 -0.47
CA LYS A 71 4.99 18.30 -0.46
C LYS A 71 5.44 19.71 -0.11
N ARG A 72 6.35 19.86 0.85
CA ARG A 72 6.93 21.16 1.22
C ARG A 72 7.80 21.76 0.11
N LYS A 73 8.62 20.96 -0.58
CA LYS A 73 9.57 21.45 -1.60
C LYS A 73 8.92 21.66 -2.97
N HIS A 74 7.93 20.84 -3.31
CA HIS A 74 7.32 20.76 -4.63
C HIS A 74 5.79 20.62 -4.52
N PRO A 75 5.09 21.60 -3.92
CA PRO A 75 3.68 21.48 -3.57
C PRO A 75 2.74 21.19 -4.74
N GLN A 76 3.11 21.55 -5.97
CA GLN A 76 2.30 21.32 -7.17
C GLN A 76 2.48 19.92 -7.78
N LYS A 77 3.62 19.26 -7.57
CA LYS A 77 3.99 18.00 -8.27
C LYS A 77 4.46 16.88 -7.35
N TRP A 78 4.39 17.07 -6.04
CA TRP A 78 4.88 16.09 -5.07
C TRP A 78 4.19 14.73 -5.21
N LYS A 79 2.92 14.69 -5.63
CA LYS A 79 2.16 13.46 -5.89
C LYS A 79 2.77 12.65 -7.03
N GLU A 80 3.06 13.30 -8.16
CA GLU A 80 3.73 12.71 -9.31
C GLU A 80 5.15 12.26 -8.96
N MET A 81 5.89 13.08 -8.23
CA MET A 81 7.24 12.74 -7.77
C MET A 81 7.24 11.55 -6.83
N TYR A 82 6.27 11.47 -5.92
CA TYR A 82 6.12 10.31 -5.04
C TYR A 82 5.70 9.07 -5.82
N ARG A 83 4.76 9.20 -6.78
CA ARG A 83 4.35 8.09 -7.66
C ARG A 83 5.52 7.56 -8.49
N ALA A 84 6.46 8.41 -8.89
CA ALA A 84 7.64 8.00 -9.65
C ALA A 84 8.64 7.16 -8.83
N VAL A 85 8.62 7.24 -7.50
CA VAL A 85 9.55 6.50 -6.62
C VAL A 85 8.88 5.38 -5.82
N CYS A 86 7.57 5.47 -5.57
CA CYS A 86 6.81 4.44 -4.89
C CYS A 86 6.43 3.33 -5.88
N SER A 87 7.00 2.14 -5.69
CA SER A 87 6.71 0.98 -6.55
C SER A 87 5.46 0.20 -6.14
N ASP A 88 4.92 0.47 -4.95
CA ASP A 88 3.74 -0.21 -4.41
C ASP A 88 2.52 0.70 -4.52
N ASP A 89 1.64 0.40 -5.47
CA ASP A 89 0.40 1.14 -5.71
C ASP A 89 -0.50 1.21 -4.47
N ARG A 90 -0.51 0.17 -3.62
CA ARG A 90 -1.35 0.14 -2.41
C ARG A 90 -0.81 1.12 -1.37
N LEU A 91 0.51 1.16 -1.22
CA LEU A 91 1.18 2.11 -0.34
C LEU A 91 0.96 3.54 -0.80
N PHE A 92 1.10 3.79 -2.11
CA PHE A 92 0.81 5.10 -2.68
C PHE A 92 -0.63 5.56 -2.35
N ASN A 93 -1.61 4.70 -2.60
CA ASN A 93 -3.02 5.03 -2.36
C ASN A 93 -3.31 5.30 -0.88
N ILE A 94 -2.78 4.46 0.02
CA ILE A 94 -2.95 4.66 1.47
C ILE A 94 -2.25 5.93 1.93
N MET A 95 -1.09 6.27 1.36
CA MET A 95 -0.41 7.53 1.66
C MET A 95 -1.24 8.74 1.25
N MET A 96 -1.87 8.72 0.07
CA MET A 96 -2.77 9.81 -0.36
C MET A 96 -3.94 9.98 0.61
N ILE A 97 -4.58 8.87 0.99
CA ILE A 97 -5.67 8.87 1.99
C ILE A 97 -5.18 9.40 3.33
N ASN A 98 -4.00 8.98 3.79
CA ASN A 98 -3.42 9.43 5.06
C ASN A 98 -3.07 10.93 5.10
N MET A 99 -2.98 11.55 3.93
CA MET A 99 -2.64 12.97 3.75
C MET A 99 -3.87 13.81 3.39
N ASP A 100 -5.08 13.24 3.49
CA ASP A 100 -6.36 13.84 3.13
C ASP A 100 -6.42 14.34 1.67
N GLU A 101 -5.72 13.64 0.76
CA GLU A 101 -5.71 13.94 -0.66
C GLU A 101 -6.68 13.03 -1.42
N GLU A 102 -7.34 13.58 -2.43
CA GLU A 102 -8.16 12.79 -3.34
C GLU A 102 -7.29 11.79 -4.12
N VAL A 103 -7.62 10.51 -3.98
CA VAL A 103 -7.07 9.46 -4.86
C VAL A 103 -7.84 9.54 -6.16
N ALA A 104 -7.14 9.77 -7.27
CA ALA A 104 -7.76 9.73 -8.59
C ALA A 104 -8.47 8.37 -8.74
N PRO A 105 -9.78 8.34 -9.04
CA PRO A 105 -10.48 7.08 -9.17
C PRO A 105 -9.85 6.29 -10.30
N LEU A 106 -9.44 5.05 -10.01
CA LEU A 106 -9.10 4.11 -11.07
C LEU A 106 -10.36 3.98 -11.94
N PRO A 107 -10.26 4.10 -13.28
CA PRO A 107 -11.41 3.91 -14.14
C PRO A 107 -11.94 2.49 -13.94
N ALA A 108 -13.06 2.38 -13.23
CA ALA A 108 -13.72 1.10 -12.94
C ALA A 108 -14.47 0.55 -14.15
N THR A 109 -14.66 1.38 -15.18
CA THR A 109 -15.35 1.00 -16.40
C THR A 109 -14.45 0.12 -17.26
N LYS A 110 -14.62 -1.21 -17.13
CA LYS A 110 -14.25 -2.11 -18.22
C LYS A 110 -15.20 -1.83 -19.38
N VAL A 111 -14.70 -1.15 -20.41
CA VAL A 111 -15.43 -1.04 -21.68
C VAL A 111 -15.43 -2.42 -22.31
N ILE A 112 -16.57 -3.11 -22.28
CA ILE A 112 -16.75 -4.36 -23.02
C ILE A 112 -17.16 -3.94 -24.43
N PRO A 113 -16.31 -4.15 -25.47
CA PRO A 113 -16.72 -3.83 -26.83
C PRO A 113 -17.85 -4.77 -27.24
N LEU A 114 -19.03 -4.21 -27.45
CA LEU A 114 -20.26 -4.96 -27.76
C LEU A 114 -20.35 -5.26 -29.27
N SER A 115 -19.79 -4.40 -30.11
CA SER A 115 -19.78 -4.54 -31.58
C SER A 115 -18.38 -4.77 -32.16
N ASN A 116 -18.33 -5.18 -33.44
CA ASN A 116 -17.06 -5.33 -34.17
C ASN A 116 -16.43 -3.98 -34.48
N GLU A 117 -17.24 -2.93 -34.63
CA GLU A 117 -16.82 -1.54 -34.75
C GLU A 117 -16.13 -1.07 -33.47
N ASP A 118 -16.69 -1.36 -32.30
CA ASP A 118 -16.09 -1.03 -31.00
C ASP A 118 -14.72 -1.68 -30.82
N LYS A 119 -14.57 -2.94 -31.25
CA LYS A 119 -13.27 -3.64 -31.20
C LYS A 119 -12.23 -2.96 -32.08
N LYS A 120 -12.65 -2.42 -33.23
CA LYS A 120 -11.76 -1.74 -34.17
C LYS A 120 -11.32 -0.39 -33.60
N ILE A 121 -12.26 0.40 -33.10
CA ILE A 121 -11.99 1.69 -32.44
C ILE A 121 -11.09 1.49 -31.21
N PHE A 122 -11.35 0.46 -30.40
CA PHE A 122 -10.54 0.17 -29.23
C PHE A 122 -9.09 -0.16 -29.60
N LYS A 123 -8.89 -0.93 -30.68
CA LYS A 123 -7.56 -1.30 -31.19
C LYS A 123 -6.78 -0.10 -31.72
N ASP A 124 -7.47 0.91 -32.25
CA ASP A 124 -6.85 2.13 -32.77
C ASP A 124 -6.48 3.13 -31.65
N LEU A 125 -7.07 2.98 -30.46
CA LEU A 125 -6.85 3.84 -29.28
C LEU A 125 -5.88 3.24 -28.24
N SER A 126 -5.60 1.94 -28.34
CA SER A 126 -4.67 1.19 -27.47
C SER A 126 -3.27 1.14 -28.05
#